data_AF-A0A7S3C2P1-F1
#
_entry.id   AF-A0A7S3C2P1-F1
#
_cell.length_a   1.000
_cell.length_b   1.000
_cell.length_c   1.000
_cell.angle_alpha   90.00
_cell.angle_beta   90.00
_cell.angle_gamma   90.00
#
_symmetry.space_group_name_H-M   'P 1'
#
loop_
_entity.id
_entity.type
_entity.pdbx_description
1 polymer ?
#
loop_
_entity_poly.entity_id
_entity_poly.type
_entity_poly.pdbx_seq_one_letter_code
_entity_poly.pdbx_strand_id
1 'polypeptide(L)'
;GKSARPVVEMLPNAETPQHLAAQLQCLAADATVPHQICVGSSEGSVFLWDVRQPKKPPLTKQIHDSDVWGVQLTSDELTGVRGALTCSSDGTLQYFQLGGGDTDPSGEVKAKLVALELPINDLHYWVDHQASLGYLVCASDEEKLTFMQINV
;
A
#
# COMPACT_ATOMS: atom_id res chain seq x y z
N GLY A 1 3.56 13.87 -29.86
CA GLY A 1 3.50 12.50 -29.31
C GLY A 1 3.85 12.55 -27.83
N LYS A 2 3.24 11.70 -27.00
CA LYS A 2 3.61 11.60 -25.58
C LYS A 2 5.01 10.97 -25.51
N SER A 3 5.97 11.65 -24.88
CA SER A 3 7.33 11.16 -24.64
C SER A 3 7.58 11.25 -23.13
N ALA A 4 8.05 10.16 -22.52
CA ALA A 4 8.46 10.13 -21.13
C ALA A 4 9.99 10.22 -21.05
N ARG A 5 10.50 10.93 -20.06
CA ARG A 5 11.94 10.97 -19.72
C ARG A 5 12.07 10.83 -18.21
N PRO A 6 13.11 10.15 -17.70
CA PRO A 6 13.41 10.14 -16.28
C PRO A 6 13.59 11.57 -15.77
N VAL A 7 12.95 11.90 -14.64
CA VAL A 7 13.04 13.24 -14.04
C VAL A 7 13.87 13.21 -12.76
N VAL A 8 13.63 12.20 -11.90
CA VAL A 8 14.29 12.07 -10.59
C VAL A 8 14.22 10.64 -10.10
N GLU A 9 15.23 10.21 -9.35
CA GLU A 9 15.24 8.95 -8.58
C GLU A 9 14.93 9.26 -7.11
N MET A 10 14.04 8.48 -6.50
CA MET A 10 13.60 8.66 -5.12
C MET A 10 14.03 7.45 -4.31
N LEU A 11 14.78 7.68 -3.23
CA LEU A 11 15.38 6.62 -2.41
C LEU A 11 14.73 6.60 -1.02
N PRO A 12 14.38 5.42 -0.48
CA PRO A 12 13.81 5.31 0.86
C PRO A 12 14.75 5.80 1.96
N ASN A 13 16.04 5.47 1.83
CA ASN A 13 17.09 5.81 2.79
C ASN A 13 18.20 6.59 2.05
N ALA A 14 18.28 7.90 2.27
CA ALA A 14 19.35 8.71 1.72
C ALA A 14 20.69 8.55 2.47
N GLU A 15 20.69 7.96 3.68
CA GLU A 15 21.81 8.10 4.63
C GLU A 15 22.45 6.80 5.16
N THR A 16 21.96 5.59 4.87
CA THR A 16 22.50 4.35 5.48
C THR A 16 23.01 3.34 4.45
N PRO A 17 24.35 3.12 4.33
CA PRO A 17 24.94 2.22 3.33
C PRO A 17 25.03 0.73 3.73
N GLN A 18 24.30 0.24 4.74
CA GLN A 18 24.66 -1.04 5.40
C GLN A 18 23.60 -2.16 5.44
N HIS A 19 22.38 -1.96 4.95
CA HIS A 19 21.47 -3.07 4.65
C HIS A 19 21.43 -3.26 3.13
N LEU A 20 21.41 -4.51 2.63
CA LEU A 20 21.05 -4.78 1.23
C LEU A 20 19.76 -4.00 0.96
N ALA A 21 19.82 -2.96 0.13
CA ALA A 21 18.71 -2.03 -0.03
C ALA A 21 17.45 -2.82 -0.38
N ALA A 22 16.42 -2.72 0.47
CA ALA A 22 15.14 -3.39 0.27
C ALA A 22 14.67 -3.17 -1.17
N GLN A 23 14.31 -4.24 -1.86
CA GLN A 23 13.80 -4.15 -3.23
C GLN A 23 12.40 -3.53 -3.17
N LEU A 24 12.13 -2.55 -4.03
CA LEU A 24 10.79 -1.99 -4.17
C LEU A 24 10.01 -2.90 -5.13
N GLN A 25 8.97 -3.58 -4.63
CA GLN A 25 8.29 -4.66 -5.34
C GLN A 25 7.01 -4.19 -6.05
N CYS A 26 6.31 -3.23 -5.46
CA CYS A 26 5.02 -2.76 -5.98
C CYS A 26 4.83 -1.26 -5.72
N LEU A 27 3.95 -0.63 -6.50
CA LEU A 27 3.60 0.78 -6.31
C LEU A 27 2.15 1.07 -6.70
N ALA A 28 1.54 2.06 -6.04
CA ALA A 28 0.26 2.63 -6.40
C ALA A 28 0.32 4.16 -6.33
N ALA A 29 -0.27 4.81 -7.34
CA ALA A 29 -0.51 6.25 -7.31
C ALA A 29 -1.89 6.53 -6.73
N ASP A 30 -2.02 7.63 -6.01
CA ASP A 30 -3.30 8.03 -5.45
C ASP A 30 -4.14 8.77 -6.49
N ALA A 31 -5.34 8.25 -6.76
CA ALA A 31 -6.31 8.87 -7.64
C ALA A 31 -6.88 10.20 -7.08
N THR A 32 -6.89 10.36 -5.76
CA THR A 32 -7.45 11.53 -5.06
C THR A 32 -6.39 12.59 -4.72
N VAL A 33 -5.14 12.17 -4.47
CA VAL A 33 -3.99 13.07 -4.21
C VAL A 33 -2.92 12.82 -5.28
N PRO A 34 -2.95 13.52 -6.43
CA PRO A 34 -2.23 13.12 -7.65
C PRO A 34 -0.69 13.16 -7.55
N HIS A 35 -0.15 13.70 -6.45
CA HIS A 35 1.29 13.74 -6.19
C HIS A 35 1.74 12.74 -5.13
N GLN A 36 0.81 11.94 -4.59
CA GLN A 36 1.12 10.92 -3.60
C GLN A 36 1.24 9.55 -4.26
N ILE A 37 2.30 8.84 -3.89
CA ILE A 37 2.49 7.43 -4.25
C ILE A 37 2.76 6.60 -3.00
N CYS A 38 2.36 5.34 -3.05
CA CYS A 38 2.61 4.32 -2.03
C CYS A 38 3.39 3.17 -2.65
N VAL A 39 4.42 2.67 -1.97
CA VAL A 39 5.36 1.69 -2.51
C VAL A 39 5.65 0.63 -1.47
N GLY A 40 5.56 -0.65 -1.83
CA GLY A 40 5.89 -1.78 -0.96
C GLY A 40 7.30 -2.33 -1.18
N SER A 41 7.90 -2.90 -0.14
CA SER A 41 9.27 -3.41 -0.16
C SER A 41 9.37 -4.91 0.11
N SER A 42 10.52 -5.50 -0.25
CA SER A 42 10.87 -6.89 0.07
C SER A 42 11.09 -7.15 1.58
N GLU A 43 11.17 -6.09 2.39
CA GLU A 43 11.36 -6.19 3.84
C GLU A 43 10.05 -5.96 4.61
N GLY A 44 8.88 -5.96 3.94
CA GLY A 44 7.60 -5.75 4.60
C GLY A 44 7.28 -4.29 4.96
N SER A 45 8.12 -3.37 4.50
CA SER A 45 7.92 -1.93 4.67
C SER A 45 7.11 -1.34 3.53
N VAL A 46 6.37 -0.28 3.84
CA VAL A 46 5.64 0.55 2.89
C VAL A 46 6.09 2.00 3.02
N PHE A 47 6.31 2.64 1.87
CA PHE A 47 6.77 4.02 1.74
C PHE A 47 5.70 4.90 1.11
N LEU A 48 5.46 6.05 1.70
CA LEU A 48 4.56 7.08 1.19
C LEU A 48 5.35 8.32 0.81
N TRP A 49 5.26 8.71 -0.46
CA TRP A 49 5.99 9.84 -1.02
C TRP A 49 5.08 10.94 -1.55
N ASP A 50 5.54 12.18 -1.45
CA ASP A 50 5.09 13.30 -2.28
C ASP A 50 6.10 13.51 -3.40
N VAL A 51 5.73 13.20 -4.64
CA VAL A 51 6.62 13.28 -5.82
C VAL A 51 7.04 14.71 -6.16
N ARG A 52 6.36 15.73 -5.60
CA ARG A 52 6.78 17.14 -5.73
C ARG A 52 7.97 17.47 -4.83
N GLN A 53 8.25 16.63 -3.84
CA GLN A 53 9.34 16.77 -2.88
C GLN A 53 10.26 15.54 -2.93
N PRO A 54 10.88 15.23 -4.08
CA PRO A 54 11.58 13.95 -4.28
C PRO A 54 12.83 13.78 -3.40
N LYS A 55 13.34 14.88 -2.82
CA LYS A 55 14.47 14.86 -1.88
C LYS A 55 14.04 14.68 -0.43
N LYS A 56 12.74 14.77 -0.13
CA LYS A 56 12.22 14.55 1.22
C LYS A 56 12.09 13.03 1.44
N PRO A 57 12.61 12.50 2.55
CA PRO A 57 12.41 11.10 2.89
C PRO A 57 10.92 10.73 2.90
N PRO A 58 10.55 9.51 2.47
CA PRO A 58 9.17 9.07 2.57
C PRO A 58 8.76 8.94 4.04
N LEU A 59 7.45 8.94 4.27
CA LEU A 59 6.93 8.29 5.47
C LEU A 59 7.10 6.78 5.29
N THR A 60 7.84 6.15 6.20
CA THR A 60 8.11 4.71 6.19
C THR A 60 7.28 4.02 7.26
N LYS A 61 6.71 2.86 6.93
CA LYS A 61 5.92 2.03 7.85
C LYS A 61 6.29 0.57 7.69
N GLN A 62 6.67 -0.09 8.77
CA GLN A 62 6.74 -1.55 8.79
C GLN A 62 5.33 -2.10 8.97
N ILE A 63 4.85 -2.87 8.00
CA ILE A 63 3.46 -3.35 7.99
C ILE A 63 3.42 -4.88 7.92
N HIS A 64 4.31 -5.49 7.16
CA HIS A 64 4.40 -6.93 7.00
C HIS A 64 5.69 -7.50 7.57
N ASP A 65 5.75 -8.80 7.79
CA ASP A 65 6.98 -9.49 8.22
C ASP A 65 7.78 -10.05 7.04
N SER A 66 7.30 -9.87 5.80
CA SER A 66 7.91 -10.34 4.55
C SER A 66 7.54 -9.42 3.37
N ASP A 67 8.03 -9.72 2.16
CA ASP A 67 7.77 -9.00 0.92
C ASP A 67 6.32 -8.50 0.77
N VAL A 68 6.18 -7.22 0.43
CA VAL A 68 4.90 -6.61 0.05
C VAL A 68 4.73 -6.71 -1.45
N TRP A 69 3.88 -7.63 -1.91
CA TRP A 69 3.68 -7.89 -3.34
C TRP A 69 2.65 -6.96 -3.98
N GLY A 70 1.68 -6.50 -3.20
CA GLY A 70 0.59 -5.67 -3.70
C GLY A 70 0.34 -4.50 -2.77
N VAL A 71 0.08 -3.34 -3.37
CA VAL A 71 -0.44 -2.17 -2.69
C VAL A 71 -1.52 -1.53 -3.54
N GLN A 72 -2.63 -1.14 -2.92
CA GLN A 72 -3.67 -0.39 -3.59
C GLN A 72 -4.19 0.71 -2.68
N LEU A 73 -4.28 1.91 -3.25
CA LEU A 73 -4.84 3.06 -2.56
C LEU A 73 -6.35 3.09 -2.71
N THR A 74 -7.02 3.38 -1.61
CA THR A 74 -8.47 3.38 -1.49
C THR A 74 -8.91 4.75 -1.00
N SER A 75 -10.07 5.19 -1.46
CA SER A 75 -10.75 6.37 -0.96
C SER A 75 -12.23 6.08 -0.92
N ASP A 76 -12.83 6.31 0.24
CA ASP A 76 -14.27 6.38 0.37
C ASP A 76 -14.71 7.80 -0.01
N GLU A 77 -15.45 7.95 -1.10
CA GLU A 77 -15.93 9.24 -1.59
C GLU A 77 -16.97 9.87 -0.65
N LEU A 78 -17.72 9.06 0.09
CA LEU A 78 -18.78 9.51 0.99
C LEU A 78 -18.21 10.07 2.29
N THR A 79 -17.21 9.38 2.87
CA THR A 79 -16.58 9.79 4.14
C THR A 79 -15.30 10.61 3.94
N GLY A 80 -14.72 10.58 2.74
CA GLY A 80 -13.41 11.17 2.45
C GLY A 80 -12.25 10.41 3.09
N VAL A 81 -12.51 9.26 3.74
CA VAL A 81 -11.47 8.45 4.37
C VAL A 81 -10.63 7.80 3.29
N ARG A 82 -9.32 8.04 3.34
CA ARG A 82 -8.34 7.42 2.47
C ARG A 82 -7.59 6.33 3.20
N GLY A 83 -7.17 5.30 2.49
CA GLY A 83 -6.38 4.21 3.06
C GLY A 83 -5.58 3.47 2.02
N ALA A 84 -4.80 2.50 2.47
CA ALA A 84 -4.06 1.59 1.63
C ALA A 84 -4.36 0.15 2.06
N LEU A 85 -4.55 -0.71 1.07
CA LEU A 85 -4.58 -2.16 1.21
C LEU A 85 -3.23 -2.71 0.73
N THR A 86 -2.68 -3.67 1.47
CA THR A 86 -1.42 -4.34 1.15
C THR A 86 -1.55 -5.85 1.30
N CYS A 87 -0.76 -6.61 0.53
CA CYS A 87 -0.66 -8.06 0.63
C CYS A 87 0.80 -8.51 0.64
N SER A 88 1.07 -9.64 1.29
CA SER A 88 2.44 -10.09 1.51
C SER A 88 2.62 -11.61 1.47
N SER A 89 3.88 -12.01 1.27
CA SER A 89 4.37 -13.37 1.51
C SER A 89 4.14 -13.89 2.92
N ASP A 90 3.91 -13.00 3.90
CA ASP A 90 3.56 -13.40 5.28
C ASP A 90 2.13 -13.99 5.40
N GLY A 91 1.41 -14.07 4.28
CA GLY A 91 0.06 -14.61 4.20
C GLY A 91 -1.01 -13.62 4.62
N THR A 92 -0.69 -12.34 4.78
CA THR A 92 -1.63 -11.35 5.30
C THR A 92 -2.05 -10.29 4.30
N LEU A 93 -3.31 -9.88 4.44
CA LEU A 93 -3.84 -8.62 3.90
C LEU A 93 -3.94 -7.62 5.03
N GLN A 94 -3.43 -6.41 4.82
CA GLN A 94 -3.51 -5.34 5.80
C GLN A 94 -4.13 -4.09 5.20
N TYR A 95 -4.93 -3.39 6.01
CA TYR A 95 -5.49 -2.08 5.69
C TYR A 95 -4.99 -1.04 6.68
N PHE A 96 -4.58 0.14 6.20
CA PHE A 96 -4.31 1.29 7.05
C PHE A 96 -4.80 2.60 6.47
N GLN A 97 -5.20 3.53 7.35
CA GLN A 97 -5.69 4.85 6.94
C GLN A 97 -4.54 5.79 6.52
N LEU A 98 -4.79 6.61 5.51
CA LEU A 98 -3.89 7.62 4.96
C LEU A 98 -4.45 9.02 5.20
N GLY A 99 -3.80 9.77 6.09
CA GLY A 99 -4.24 11.13 6.40
C GLY A 99 -5.55 11.15 7.21
N GLY A 100 -5.47 11.80 8.35
CA GLY A 100 -6.55 11.97 9.29
C GLY A 100 -5.98 12.79 10.44
N GLY A 101 -6.45 14.01 10.60
CA GLY A 101 -6.11 14.79 11.79
C GLY A 101 -6.87 14.21 12.97
N ASP A 102 -6.30 13.23 13.67
CA ASP A 102 -6.21 13.24 15.13
C ASP A 102 -5.31 12.11 15.64
N THR A 103 -4.29 12.55 16.35
CA THR A 103 -3.57 11.92 17.47
C THR A 103 -3.77 10.43 17.72
N ASP A 104 -2.84 9.61 17.23
CA ASP A 104 -2.19 8.68 18.16
C ASP A 104 -0.77 9.22 18.44
N PRO A 105 -0.49 9.70 19.67
CA PRO A 105 0.87 10.10 20.05
C PRO A 105 1.87 8.93 20.02
N SER A 106 1.42 7.68 19.87
CA SER A 106 2.29 6.51 19.65
C SER A 106 2.85 6.42 18.22
N GLY A 107 2.24 7.11 17.25
CA GLY A 107 2.54 6.92 15.82
C GLY A 107 2.13 5.54 15.27
N GLU A 108 1.44 4.72 16.07
CA GLU A 108 1.07 3.35 15.73
C GLU A 108 -0.11 3.35 14.74
N VAL A 109 0.09 2.62 13.65
CA VAL A 109 -0.91 2.47 12.61
C VAL A 109 -1.71 1.24 12.96
N LYS A 110 -2.97 1.41 13.37
CA LYS A 110 -3.87 0.27 13.56
C LYS A 110 -4.21 -0.32 12.20
N ALA A 111 -3.42 -1.30 11.78
CA ALA A 111 -3.72 -2.05 10.58
C ALA A 111 -4.85 -3.04 10.88
N LYS A 112 -5.89 -3.07 10.03
CA LYS A 112 -6.88 -4.15 10.09
C LYS A 112 -6.34 -5.33 9.28
N LEU A 113 -6.18 -6.46 9.95
CA LEU A 113 -5.55 -7.66 9.43
C LEU A 113 -6.61 -8.69 8.98
N VAL A 114 -6.37 -9.29 7.82
CA VAL A 114 -6.94 -10.59 7.44
C VAL A 114 -5.77 -11.53 7.16
N ALA A 115 -5.66 -12.61 7.94
CA ALA A 115 -4.65 -13.64 7.74
C ALA A 115 -5.20 -14.77 6.87
N LEU A 116 -4.47 -15.10 5.81
CA LEU A 116 -4.65 -16.27 4.97
C LEU A 116 -3.47 -17.23 5.22
N GLU A 117 -3.70 -18.53 5.04
CA GLU A 117 -2.69 -19.55 5.33
C GLU A 117 -1.52 -19.58 4.31
N LEU A 118 -1.65 -18.87 3.19
CA LEU A 118 -0.73 -18.92 2.06
C LEU A 118 -0.20 -17.52 1.71
N PRO A 119 1.06 -17.41 1.23
CA PRO A 119 1.61 -16.19 0.65
C PRO A 119 0.68 -15.55 -0.36
N ILE A 120 0.55 -14.22 -0.32
CA ILE A 120 -0.36 -13.46 -1.19
C ILE A 120 0.46 -12.61 -2.17
N ASN A 121 0.27 -12.87 -3.46
CA ASN A 121 1.12 -12.35 -4.55
C ASN A 121 0.49 -11.17 -5.29
N ASP A 122 -0.83 -10.98 -5.18
CA ASP A 122 -1.52 -9.85 -5.76
C ASP A 122 -2.85 -9.59 -5.04
N LEU A 123 -3.31 -8.34 -5.08
CA LEU A 123 -4.60 -7.93 -4.54
C LEU A 123 -5.27 -6.92 -5.46
N HIS A 124 -6.60 -6.97 -5.51
CA HIS A 124 -7.40 -5.96 -6.16
C HIS A 124 -8.69 -5.70 -5.40
N TYR A 125 -8.92 -4.43 -5.10
CA TYR A 125 -10.09 -3.88 -4.45
C TYR A 125 -10.80 -2.90 -5.36
N TRP A 126 -12.14 -2.96 -5.34
CA TRP A 126 -13.01 -2.02 -6.01
C TRP A 126 -14.33 -1.89 -5.24
N VAL A 127 -15.06 -0.82 -5.53
CA VAL A 127 -16.38 -0.55 -4.96
C VAL A 127 -17.43 -0.64 -6.06
N ASP A 128 -18.50 -1.36 -5.79
CA ASP A 128 -19.75 -1.26 -6.54
C ASP A 128 -20.66 -0.25 -5.85
N HIS A 129 -20.73 0.95 -6.43
CA HIS A 129 -21.54 2.05 -5.91
C HIS A 129 -23.05 1.78 -6.02
N GLN A 130 -23.50 0.93 -6.96
CA GLN A 130 -24.92 0.60 -7.07
C GLN A 130 -25.33 -0.34 -5.94
N ALA A 131 -24.47 -1.30 -5.60
CA ALA A 131 -24.72 -2.25 -4.52
C ALA A 131 -24.33 -1.72 -3.13
N SER A 132 -23.57 -0.61 -3.04
CA SER A 132 -22.93 -0.14 -1.80
C SER A 132 -22.08 -1.25 -1.16
N LEU A 133 -21.26 -1.91 -1.97
CA LEU A 133 -20.39 -3.01 -1.54
C LEU A 133 -18.96 -2.82 -2.05
N GLY A 134 -17.99 -3.07 -1.18
CA GLY A 134 -16.60 -3.23 -1.54
C GLY A 134 -16.30 -4.70 -1.84
N TYR A 135 -15.44 -4.93 -2.81
CA TYR A 135 -14.96 -6.26 -3.15
C TYR A 135 -13.44 -6.26 -3.12
N LEU A 136 -12.88 -7.30 -2.52
CA LEU A 136 -11.44 -7.55 -2.49
C LEU A 136 -11.20 -8.96 -3.02
N VAL A 137 -10.37 -9.07 -4.05
CA VAL A 137 -9.84 -10.34 -4.53
C VAL A 137 -8.34 -10.36 -4.28
N CYS A 138 -7.80 -11.50 -3.89
CA CYS A 138 -6.37 -11.71 -3.86
C CYS A 138 -5.98 -13.05 -4.44
N ALA A 139 -4.80 -13.10 -5.05
CA ALA A 139 -4.18 -14.32 -5.53
C ALA A 139 -3.12 -14.77 -4.52
N SER A 140 -3.23 -16.01 -4.06
CA SER A 140 -2.22 -16.64 -3.22
C SER A 140 -1.52 -17.76 -3.98
N ASP A 141 -0.51 -18.34 -3.35
CA ASP A 141 0.09 -19.59 -3.81
C ASP A 141 -0.95 -20.72 -3.94
N GLU A 142 -0.52 -21.84 -4.53
CA GLU A 142 -1.34 -23.04 -4.74
C GLU A 142 -2.60 -22.81 -5.58
N GLU A 143 -2.51 -21.93 -6.59
CA GLU A 143 -3.59 -21.63 -7.55
C GLU A 143 -4.89 -21.12 -6.90
N LYS A 144 -4.79 -20.52 -5.71
CA LYS A 144 -5.96 -20.09 -4.94
C LYS A 144 -6.26 -18.60 -5.13
N LEU A 145 -7.49 -18.32 -5.52
CA LEU A 145 -8.08 -16.98 -5.46
C LEU A 145 -9.01 -16.91 -4.25
N THR A 146 -8.84 -15.87 -3.44
CA THR A 146 -9.76 -15.58 -2.34
C THR A 146 -10.55 -14.32 -2.68
N PHE A 147 -11.87 -14.45 -2.70
CA PHE A 147 -12.81 -13.35 -2.93
C PHE A 147 -13.49 -12.98 -1.61
N MET A 148 -13.50 -11.70 -1.29
CA MET A 148 -14.04 -11.15 -0.05
C MET A 148 -14.97 -9.99 -0.36
N GLN A 149 -16.10 -9.95 0.34
CA GLN A 149 -17.01 -8.82 0.34
C GLN A 149 -16.75 -7.97 1.59
N ILE A 150 -16.67 -6.67 1.39
CA ILE A 150 -16.42 -5.67 2.43
C ILE A 150 -17.63 -4.75 2.44
N ASN A 151 -18.26 -4.59 3.61
CA ASN A 151 -19.30 -3.59 3.76
C ASN A 151 -18.64 -2.21 3.74
N VAL A 152 -19.09 -1.37 2.82
CA VAL A 152 -18.73 0.06 2.70
C VAL A 152 -19.88 0.93 3.18
#